data_AF-A0A538HFL4-F1
#
_entry.id   AF-A0A538HFL4-F1
#
_cell.length_a   1.000
_cell.length_b   1.000
_cell.length_c   1.000
_cell.angle_alpha   90.00
_cell.angle_beta   90.00
_cell.angle_gamma   90.00
#
_symmetry.space_group_name_H-M   'P 1'
#
loop_
_entity.id
_entity.type
_entity.pdbx_description
1 polymer ?
#
loop_
_entity_poly.entity_id
_entity_poly.type
_entity_poly.pdbx_seq_one_letter_code
_entity_poly.pdbx_strand_id
1 'polypeptide(L)'
;MVGLDNNGLAGVESGYEKQLAGRAGRMVVERDPAGLDLPNGERRGTAPQRGTDLVLTLDQSLQYAVERELVAAVDQHNAVGGMALVADTRTGDILAMATVDGAVRDQPVRPALASEHNRPITDVFEPGSTNKVITVAGAIEEGLVHSDTVLDVPNSIRVDDKQFDDV
;
A
#
# COMPACT_ATOMS: atom_id res chain seq x y z
N MET A 1 6.72 8.70 2.51
CA MET A 1 8.08 9.05 2.98
C MET A 1 8.53 10.33 2.30
N VAL A 2 9.24 11.21 3.02
CA VAL A 2 9.82 12.45 2.48
C VAL A 2 11.34 12.45 2.58
N GLY A 3 12.00 13.17 1.68
CA GLY A 3 13.46 13.37 1.68
C GLY A 3 13.92 14.48 2.62
N LEU A 4 15.23 14.73 2.65
CA LEU A 4 15.83 15.82 3.42
C LEU A 4 15.32 17.21 2.98
N ASP A 5 14.94 17.32 1.71
CA ASP A 5 14.37 18.54 1.11
C ASP A 5 12.83 18.60 1.24
N ASN A 6 12.25 17.72 2.06
CA ASN A 6 10.81 17.60 2.31
C ASN A 6 9.97 17.26 1.05
N ASN A 7 10.60 16.65 0.05
CA ASN A 7 9.95 16.14 -1.16
C ASN A 7 9.47 14.70 -0.97
N GLY A 8 8.27 14.38 -1.45
CA GLY A 8 7.68 13.04 -1.41
C GLY A 8 8.47 12.01 -2.23
N LEU A 9 9.01 11.00 -1.55
CA LEU A 9 9.83 9.94 -2.14
C LEU A 9 9.08 8.63 -2.39
N ALA A 10 8.06 8.34 -1.57
CA ALA A 10 7.28 7.11 -1.69
C ALA A 10 5.88 7.24 -1.07
N GLY A 11 4.99 6.34 -1.50
CA GLY A 11 3.62 6.22 -1.01
C GLY A 11 2.78 7.46 -1.30
N VAL A 12 1.88 7.76 -0.37
CA VAL A 12 0.96 8.91 -0.45
C VAL A 12 1.71 10.24 -0.64
N GLU A 13 2.85 10.43 0.03
CA GLU A 13 3.66 11.65 -0.07
C GLU A 13 4.08 11.91 -1.52
N SER A 14 4.63 10.90 -2.20
CA SER A 14 5.06 11.04 -3.59
C SER A 14 3.86 11.15 -4.54
N GLY A 15 2.80 10.38 -4.30
CA GLY A 15 1.59 10.39 -5.13
C GLY A 15 0.84 11.73 -5.11
N TYR A 16 0.89 12.45 -3.99
CA TYR A 16 0.16 13.72 -3.78
C TYR A 16 1.09 14.92 -3.55
N GLU A 17 2.37 14.82 -3.92
CA GLU A 17 3.39 15.87 -3.73
C GLU A 17 2.92 17.24 -4.22
N LYS A 18 2.26 17.30 -5.38
CA LYS A 18 1.78 18.56 -5.97
C LYS A 18 0.75 19.28 -5.09
N GLN A 19 -0.03 18.54 -4.33
CA GLN A 19 -1.04 19.05 -3.42
C GLN A 19 -0.41 19.38 -2.06
N LEU A 20 0.47 18.50 -1.56
CA LEU A 20 1.03 18.55 -0.21
C LEU A 20 2.17 19.59 -0.05
N ALA A 21 3.04 19.75 -1.05
CA ALA A 21 4.28 20.53 -0.92
C ALA A 21 4.07 22.04 -0.80
N GLY A 22 2.97 22.57 -1.35
CA GLY A 22 2.74 24.02 -1.44
C GLY A 22 3.73 24.73 -2.35
N ARG A 23 4.07 25.98 -2.05
CA ARG A 23 5.06 26.77 -2.80
C ARG A 23 6.00 27.49 -1.85
N ALA A 24 7.31 27.29 -2.05
CA ALA A 24 8.32 27.98 -1.30
C ALA A 24 8.24 29.50 -1.50
N GLY A 25 8.42 30.24 -0.41
CA GLY A 25 8.62 31.68 -0.45
C GLY A 25 10.04 32.00 -0.91
N ARG A 26 10.31 33.28 -1.13
CA ARG A 26 11.63 33.78 -1.48
C ARG A 26 11.92 35.03 -0.69
N MET A 27 13.12 35.16 -0.16
CA MET A 27 13.61 36.41 0.43
C MET A 27 14.89 36.83 -0.27
N VAL A 28 14.94 38.08 -0.69
CA VAL A 28 16.13 38.74 -1.24
C VAL A 28 16.65 39.68 -0.16
N VAL A 29 17.91 39.51 0.21
CA VAL A 29 18.62 40.33 1.20
C VAL A 29 19.91 40.85 0.59
N GLU A 30 20.27 42.08 0.94
CA GLU A 30 21.55 42.67 0.58
C GLU A 30 22.63 42.27 1.58
N ARG A 31 23.80 41.88 1.08
CA ARG A 31 24.94 41.43 1.88
C ARG A 31 26.19 42.24 1.54
N ASP A 32 27.05 42.42 2.54
CA ASP A 32 28.37 42.99 2.34
C ASP A 32 29.33 41.99 1.63
N PRO A 33 30.53 42.43 1.21
CA PRO A 33 31.52 41.53 0.60
C PRO A 33 32.02 40.39 1.51
N ALA A 34 31.79 40.48 2.83
CA ALA A 34 32.10 39.43 3.79
C ALA A 34 30.94 38.43 3.98
N GLY A 35 29.79 38.66 3.34
CA GLY A 35 28.60 37.80 3.38
C GLY A 35 27.64 38.09 4.52
N LEU A 36 27.81 39.19 5.27
CA LEU A 36 26.91 39.59 6.34
C LEU A 36 25.73 40.39 5.78
N ASP A 37 24.52 40.09 6.27
CA ASP A 37 23.30 40.83 5.94
C ASP A 37 23.41 42.29 6.40
N LEU A 38 23.15 43.23 5.49
CA LEU A 38 23.18 44.66 5.82
C LEU A 38 21.93 45.05 6.65
N PRO A 39 22.08 45.69 7.83
CA PRO A 39 20.96 46.06 8.70
C PRO A 39 19.93 46.98 8.05
N ASN A 40 20.38 47.85 7.13
CA ASN A 40 19.55 48.80 6.38
C ASN A 40 19.43 48.46 4.88
N GLY A 41 19.85 47.26 4.47
CA GLY A 41 19.83 46.81 3.08
C GLY A 41 18.41 46.51 2.59
N GLU A 42 18.23 46.49 1.27
CA GLU A 42 16.91 46.19 0.70
C GLU A 42 16.48 44.75 1.04
N ARG A 43 15.28 44.60 1.61
CA ARG A 43 14.67 43.30 1.90
C ARG A 43 13.36 43.17 1.16
N ARG A 44 13.30 42.27 0.17
CA ARG A 44 12.06 41.93 -0.55
C ARG A 44 11.75 40.47 -0.39
N GLY A 45 10.51 40.15 -0.09
CA GLY A 45 10.08 38.76 0.10
C GLY A 45 8.76 38.45 -0.59
N THR A 46 8.66 37.23 -1.12
CA THR A 46 7.40 36.57 -1.44
C THR A 46 7.14 35.55 -0.35
N ALA A 47 5.99 35.64 0.32
CA ALA A 47 5.62 34.70 1.37
C ALA A 47 5.42 33.28 0.81
N PRO A 48 5.78 32.23 1.56
CA PRO A 48 5.46 30.85 1.17
C PRO A 48 3.94 30.63 1.16
N GLN A 49 3.50 29.69 0.34
CA GLN A 49 2.12 29.21 0.31
C GLN A 49 2.10 27.77 0.83
N ARG A 50 1.28 27.52 1.85
CA ARG A 50 1.09 26.17 2.39
C ARG A 50 0.44 25.26 1.35
N GLY A 51 0.83 23.98 1.33
CA GLY A 51 0.09 22.96 0.61
C GLY A 51 -1.30 22.70 1.19
N THR A 52 -2.03 21.79 0.56
CA THR A 52 -3.37 21.38 0.97
C THR A 52 -3.29 20.10 1.81
N ASP A 53 -4.17 19.99 2.80
CA ASP A 53 -4.29 18.77 3.59
C ASP A 53 -4.94 17.64 2.78
N LEU A 54 -4.51 16.40 3.04
CA LEU A 54 -5.07 15.19 2.44
C LEU A 54 -5.73 14.34 3.52
N VAL A 55 -6.97 13.94 3.28
CA VAL A 55 -7.70 12.99 4.13
C VAL A 55 -7.74 11.66 3.41
N LEU A 56 -7.21 10.62 4.06
CA LEU A 56 -7.21 9.27 3.52
C LEU A 56 -8.51 8.53 3.86
N THR A 57 -8.78 7.47 3.11
CA THR A 57 -9.86 6.52 3.41
C THR A 57 -9.52 5.56 4.55
N LEU A 58 -8.23 5.50 4.93
CA LEU A 58 -7.76 4.61 5.98
C LEU A 58 -8.39 4.96 7.32
N ASP A 59 -8.96 3.96 7.98
CA ASP A 59 -9.35 4.03 9.38
C ASP A 59 -8.13 3.64 10.24
N GLN A 60 -7.63 4.59 11.03
CA GLN A 60 -6.43 4.39 11.83
C GLN A 60 -6.59 3.26 12.88
N SER A 61 -7.79 3.08 13.44
CA SER A 61 -8.05 2.04 14.44
C SER A 61 -8.07 0.67 13.78
N LEU A 62 -8.69 0.56 12.61
CA LEU A 62 -8.72 -0.67 11.82
C LEU A 62 -7.33 -1.01 11.28
N GLN A 63 -6.58 -0.04 10.76
CA GLN A 63 -5.21 -0.22 10.31
C GLN A 63 -4.34 -0.83 11.43
N TYR A 64 -4.38 -0.25 12.62
CA TYR A 64 -3.63 -0.76 13.77
C TYR A 64 -4.06 -2.18 14.16
N ALA A 65 -5.36 -2.46 14.18
CA ALA A 65 -5.87 -3.80 14.48
C ALA A 65 -5.39 -4.83 13.45
N VAL A 66 -5.48 -4.51 12.16
CA VAL A 66 -5.02 -5.39 11.07
C VAL A 66 -3.53 -5.66 11.17
N GLU A 67 -2.71 -4.63 11.38
CA GLU A 67 -1.26 -4.78 11.57
C GLU A 67 -0.93 -5.68 12.76
N ARG A 68 -1.60 -5.48 13.90
CA ARG A 68 -1.37 -6.28 15.11
C ARG A 68 -1.68 -7.76 14.88
N GLU A 69 -2.85 -8.08 14.31
CA GLU A 69 -3.24 -9.47 14.05
C GLU A 69 -2.35 -10.10 12.98
N LEU A 70 -1.95 -9.34 11.96
CA LEU A 70 -1.04 -9.83 10.92
C LEU A 70 0.37 -10.11 11.47
N VAL A 71 0.88 -9.28 12.38
CA VAL A 71 2.13 -9.55 13.12
C VAL A 71 2.01 -10.86 13.90
N ALA A 72 0.94 -11.04 14.66
CA ALA A 72 0.72 -12.27 15.43
C ALA A 72 0.67 -13.51 14.53
N ALA A 73 -0.02 -13.43 13.39
CA ALA A 73 -0.12 -14.53 12.43
C ALA A 73 1.25 -14.85 11.78
N VAL A 74 2.00 -13.84 11.35
CA VAL A 74 3.32 -14.03 10.75
C VAL A 74 4.29 -14.66 11.75
N ASP A 75 4.26 -14.21 13.01
CA ASP A 75 5.10 -14.74 14.08
C ASP A 75 4.72 -16.19 14.44
N GLN A 76 3.42 -16.45 14.66
CA GLN A 76 2.91 -17.79 14.97
C GLN A 76 3.29 -18.83 13.92
N HIS A 77 3.30 -18.45 12.65
CA HIS A 77 3.58 -19.34 11.53
C HIS A 77 5.03 -19.30 11.04
N ASN A 78 5.91 -18.50 11.67
CA ASN A 78 7.27 -18.24 11.20
C ASN A 78 7.29 -17.87 9.70
N ALA A 79 6.32 -17.07 9.26
CA ALA A 79 6.21 -16.70 7.85
C ALA A 79 7.30 -15.70 7.47
N VAL A 80 7.69 -15.70 6.19
CA VAL A 80 8.65 -14.71 5.64
C VAL A 80 8.08 -13.28 5.62
N GLY A 81 6.77 -13.16 5.78
CA GLY A 81 6.02 -11.91 5.83
C GLY A 81 4.55 -12.16 5.56
N GLY A 82 3.76 -11.09 5.56
CA GLY A 82 2.33 -11.13 5.29
C GLY A 82 1.84 -9.78 4.78
N MET A 83 0.68 -9.80 4.12
CA MET A 83 -0.01 -8.59 3.70
C MET A 83 -1.51 -8.75 3.89
N ALA A 84 -2.18 -7.64 4.19
CA ALA A 84 -3.63 -7.61 4.38
C ALA A 84 -4.21 -6.32 3.81
N LEU A 85 -5.41 -6.42 3.24
CA LEU A 85 -6.16 -5.29 2.71
C LEU A 85 -7.62 -5.42 3.15
N VAL A 86 -8.19 -4.33 3.63
CA VAL A 86 -9.59 -4.24 4.01
C VAL A 86 -10.22 -3.09 3.22
N ALA A 87 -11.30 -3.40 2.50
CA ALA A 87 -12.02 -2.43 1.68
C ALA A 87 -13.52 -2.43 2.01
N ASP A 88 -14.17 -1.26 1.92
CA ASP A 88 -15.63 -1.18 1.91
C ASP A 88 -16.11 -1.57 0.50
N THR A 89 -16.87 -2.66 0.41
CA THR A 89 -17.35 -3.21 -0.88
C THR A 89 -18.40 -2.32 -1.57
N ARG A 90 -18.99 -1.35 -0.85
CA ARG A 90 -20.01 -0.45 -1.39
C ARG A 90 -19.39 0.80 -2.00
N THR A 91 -18.32 1.33 -1.39
CA THR A 91 -17.66 2.57 -1.84
C THR A 91 -16.36 2.31 -2.61
N GLY A 92 -15.72 1.17 -2.39
CA GLY A 92 -14.38 0.87 -2.88
C GLY A 92 -13.26 1.49 -2.03
N ASP A 93 -13.60 2.14 -0.91
CA ASP A 93 -12.62 2.77 -0.02
C ASP A 93 -11.72 1.72 0.62
N ILE A 94 -10.41 2.00 0.63
CA ILE A 94 -9.46 1.18 1.36
C ILE A 94 -9.40 1.66 2.80
N LEU A 95 -9.87 0.83 3.72
CA LEU A 95 -9.97 1.13 5.14
C LEU A 95 -8.70 0.72 5.91
N ALA A 96 -8.02 -0.33 5.44
CA ALA A 96 -6.71 -0.73 5.94
C ALA A 96 -5.88 -1.39 4.82
N MET A 97 -4.58 -1.15 4.83
CA MET A 97 -3.60 -1.75 3.92
C MET A 97 -2.29 -1.96 4.69
N ALA A 98 -1.98 -3.21 5.02
CA ALA A 98 -0.87 -3.56 5.88
C ALA A 98 0.11 -4.49 5.18
N THR A 99 1.39 -4.30 5.47
CA THR A 99 2.48 -5.21 5.17
C THR A 99 3.23 -5.49 6.46
N VAL A 100 3.55 -6.75 6.70
CA VAL A 100 4.37 -7.21 7.84
C VAL A 100 5.52 -8.02 7.30
N ASP A 101 6.72 -7.71 7.77
CA ASP A 101 7.92 -8.47 7.47
C ASP A 101 8.16 -9.52 8.55
N GLY A 102 8.56 -10.72 8.13
CA GLY A 102 8.97 -11.79 9.05
C GLY A 102 10.25 -11.43 9.81
N ALA A 103 10.55 -12.20 10.86
CA ALA A 103 11.74 -11.96 11.66
C ALA A 103 13.02 -12.17 10.82
N VAL A 104 13.94 -11.21 10.90
CA VAL A 104 15.29 -11.28 10.30
C VAL A 104 16.33 -11.07 11.38
N ARG A 105 17.62 -11.31 11.08
CA ARG A 105 18.70 -11.12 12.06
C ARG A 105 18.62 -9.69 12.63
N ASP A 106 18.45 -9.61 13.94
CA ASP A 106 18.35 -8.37 14.74
C ASP A 106 17.05 -7.57 14.58
N GLN A 107 16.00 -8.13 13.96
CA GLN A 107 14.67 -7.50 13.88
C GLN A 107 13.54 -8.50 14.12
N PRO A 108 12.62 -8.25 15.08
CA PRO A 108 11.44 -9.08 15.28
C PRO A 108 10.43 -8.89 14.13
N VAL A 109 9.41 -9.75 14.09
CA VAL A 109 8.25 -9.55 13.21
C VAL A 109 7.63 -8.18 13.51
N ARG A 110 7.43 -7.38 12.46
CA ARG A 110 6.92 -6.00 12.59
C ARG A 110 6.22 -5.53 11.31
N PRO A 111 5.35 -4.51 11.41
CA PRO A 111 4.89 -3.81 10.23
C PRO A 111 6.07 -3.23 9.43
N ALA A 112 5.91 -3.21 8.10
CA ALA A 112 6.87 -2.59 7.20
C ALA A 112 6.89 -1.06 7.40
N LEU A 113 8.08 -0.48 7.35
CA LEU A 113 8.30 0.96 7.38
C LEU A 113 7.86 1.60 6.07
N ALA A 114 7.62 2.91 6.10
CA ALA A 114 7.25 3.66 4.90
C ALA A 114 8.33 3.69 3.79
N SER A 115 9.58 3.30 4.09
CA SER A 115 10.67 3.09 3.11
C SER A 115 10.67 1.71 2.48
N GLU A 116 9.98 0.76 3.09
CA GLU A 116 9.95 -0.63 2.68
C GLU A 116 8.81 -0.86 1.68
N HIS A 117 8.74 -2.06 1.09
CA HIS A 117 7.78 -2.35 0.04
C HIS A 117 6.35 -2.40 0.57
N ASN A 118 5.43 -1.71 -0.11
CA ASN A 118 4.00 -1.87 0.10
C ASN A 118 3.50 -3.07 -0.73
N ARG A 119 3.65 -4.27 -0.16
CA ARG A 119 3.40 -5.54 -0.86
C ARG A 119 1.99 -5.65 -1.47
N PRO A 120 0.90 -5.18 -0.84
CA PRO A 120 -0.43 -5.12 -1.48
C PRO A 120 -0.47 -4.43 -2.85
N ILE A 121 0.46 -3.52 -3.12
CA ILE A 121 0.54 -2.76 -4.38
C ILE A 121 1.64 -3.30 -5.29
N THR A 122 2.76 -3.76 -4.73
CA THR A 122 3.96 -4.09 -5.49
C THR A 122 4.10 -5.57 -5.85
N ASP A 123 3.57 -6.46 -5.02
CA ASP A 123 3.85 -7.89 -5.13
C ASP A 123 2.79 -8.56 -6.01
N VAL A 124 3.26 -9.42 -6.92
CA VAL A 124 2.39 -10.22 -7.80
C VAL A 124 2.55 -11.68 -7.42
N PHE A 125 1.42 -12.38 -7.28
CA PHE A 125 1.36 -13.80 -6.97
C PHE A 125 0.18 -14.44 -7.69
N GLU A 126 0.26 -15.75 -7.94
CA GLU A 126 -0.85 -16.51 -8.48
C GLU A 126 -1.92 -16.70 -7.40
N PRO A 127 -3.17 -16.27 -7.61
CA PRO A 127 -4.22 -16.29 -6.58
C PRO A 127 -4.71 -17.70 -6.21
N GLY A 128 -4.35 -18.71 -7.01
CA GLY A 128 -4.73 -20.10 -6.78
C GLY A 128 -6.25 -20.28 -6.65
N SER A 129 -6.68 -21.13 -5.70
CA SER A 129 -8.08 -21.47 -5.48
C SER A 129 -8.99 -20.29 -5.16
N THR A 130 -8.46 -19.15 -4.68
CA THR A 130 -9.29 -17.95 -4.44
C THR A 130 -9.89 -17.38 -5.73
N ASN A 131 -9.24 -17.61 -6.88
CA ASN A 131 -9.71 -17.13 -8.18
C ASN A 131 -10.81 -18.01 -8.80
N LYS A 132 -11.08 -19.21 -8.23
CA LYS A 132 -12.14 -20.11 -8.72
C LYS A 132 -13.52 -19.42 -8.76
N VAL A 133 -13.73 -18.39 -7.93
CA VAL A 133 -14.96 -17.59 -7.93
C VAL A 133 -15.26 -16.96 -9.29
N ILE A 134 -14.25 -16.54 -10.04
CA ILE A 134 -14.42 -15.93 -11.37
C ILE A 134 -14.87 -16.99 -12.39
N THR A 135 -14.22 -18.15 -12.39
CA THR A 135 -14.57 -19.26 -13.28
C THR A 135 -15.99 -19.77 -13.02
N VAL A 136 -16.35 -19.95 -11.74
CA VAL A 136 -17.70 -20.38 -11.35
C VAL A 136 -18.75 -19.33 -11.69
N ALA A 137 -18.47 -18.04 -11.44
CA ALA A 137 -19.38 -16.96 -11.83
C ALA A 137 -19.65 -16.95 -13.34
N GLY A 138 -18.62 -17.11 -14.16
CA GLY A 138 -18.78 -17.22 -15.62
C GLY A 138 -19.60 -18.43 -16.04
N ALA A 139 -19.38 -19.60 -15.42
CA ALA A 139 -20.15 -20.80 -15.73
C ALA A 139 -21.64 -20.67 -15.36
N ILE A 140 -21.95 -19.98 -14.26
CA ILE A 140 -23.34 -19.68 -13.86
C ILE A 140 -23.97 -18.65 -14.81
N GLU A 141 -23.24 -17.59 -15.16
CA GLU A 141 -23.72 -16.54 -16.07
C GLU A 141 -24.07 -17.11 -17.46
N GLU A 142 -23.24 -18.03 -17.98
CA GLU A 142 -23.47 -18.72 -19.25
C GLU A 142 -24.53 -19.84 -19.14
N GLY A 143 -25.10 -20.07 -17.95
CA GLY A 143 -26.11 -21.09 -17.72
C GLY A 143 -25.61 -22.53 -17.87
N LEU A 144 -24.28 -22.75 -17.81
CA LEU A 144 -23.67 -24.08 -17.91
C LEU A 144 -23.86 -24.91 -16.64
N VAL A 145 -23.93 -24.22 -15.50
CA VAL A 145 -24.18 -24.80 -14.17
C VAL A 145 -25.06 -23.88 -13.33
N HIS A 146 -25.67 -24.44 -12.29
CA HIS A 146 -26.40 -23.73 -11.25
C HIS A 146 -25.78 -24.00 -9.88
N SER A 147 -26.16 -23.22 -8.86
CA SER A 147 -25.63 -23.35 -7.49
C SER A 147 -25.88 -24.72 -6.85
N ASP A 148 -26.87 -25.47 -7.35
CA ASP A 148 -27.26 -26.81 -6.91
C ASP A 148 -26.82 -27.93 -7.87
N THR A 149 -26.03 -27.60 -8.91
CA THR A 149 -25.51 -28.60 -9.84
C THR A 149 -24.50 -29.50 -9.15
N VAL A 150 -24.76 -30.81 -9.19
CA VAL A 150 -23.85 -31.84 -8.66
C VAL A 150 -22.90 -32.28 -9.77
N LEU A 151 -21.60 -32.21 -9.51
CA LEU A 151 -20.55 -32.68 -10.40
C LEU A 151 -19.87 -33.91 -9.79
N ASP A 152 -19.52 -34.89 -10.62
CA ASP A 152 -18.64 -35.99 -10.22
C ASP A 152 -17.19 -35.50 -10.29
N VAL A 153 -16.52 -35.42 -9.13
CA VAL A 153 -15.18 -34.83 -8.99
C VAL A 153 -14.22 -35.90 -8.47
N PRO A 154 -13.54 -36.65 -9.36
CA PRO A 154 -12.49 -37.57 -8.95
C PRO A 154 -11.25 -36.80 -8.45
N ASN A 155 -10.39 -37.45 -7.67
CA ASN A 155 -9.15 -36.85 -7.14
C ASN A 155 -8.16 -36.38 -8.22
N SER A 156 -8.32 -36.85 -9.46
CA SER A 156 -7.50 -36.44 -10.60
C SER A 156 -8.30 -36.56 -11.89
N ILE A 157 -8.07 -35.63 -12.84
CA ILE A 157 -8.59 -35.68 -14.20
C ILE A 157 -7.45 -35.54 -15.20
N ARG A 158 -7.46 -36.36 -16.25
CA ARG A 158 -6.51 -36.27 -17.38
C ARG A 158 -7.20 -35.62 -18.56
N VAL A 159 -6.63 -34.52 -19.06
CA VAL A 159 -7.07 -33.84 -20.27
C VAL A 159 -5.88 -33.83 -21.23
N ASP A 160 -6.02 -34.54 -22.34
CA ASP A 160 -4.93 -34.82 -23.29
C ASP A 160 -3.66 -35.38 -22.61
N ASP A 161 -2.54 -34.68 -22.74
CA ASP A 161 -1.26 -35.07 -22.17
C ASP A 161 -1.05 -34.60 -20.72
N LYS A 162 -2.00 -33.81 -20.17
CA LYS A 162 -1.89 -33.20 -18.84
C LYS A 162 -2.80 -33.86 -17.80
N GLN A 163 -2.28 -33.98 -16.59
CA GLN A 163 -3.03 -34.43 -15.42
C GLN A 163 -3.25 -33.23 -14.48
N PHE A 164 -4.47 -33.13 -13.95
CA PHE A 164 -4.89 -32.15 -12.96
C PHE A 164 -5.33 -32.91 -11.72
N ASP A 165 -4.79 -32.54 -10.57
CA ASP A 165 -5.06 -33.19 -9.29
C ASP A 165 -5.71 -32.18 -8.34
N ASP A 166 -6.58 -32.66 -7.45
CA ASP A 166 -7.08 -31.87 -6.33
C ASP A 166 -6.09 -31.99 -5.16
N VAL A 167 -5.70 -30.84 -4.58
CA VAL A 167 -4.64 -30.72 -3.55
C VAL A 167 -5.21 -30.21 -2.24
#